data_AF-A0A1B1AD02-F1
#
_entry.id   AF-A0A1B1AD02-F1
#
_cell.length_a   1.000
_cell.length_b   1.000
_cell.length_c   1.000
_cell.angle_alpha   90.00
_cell.angle_beta   90.00
_cell.angle_gamma   90.00
#
_symmetry.space_group_name_H-M   'P 1'
#
loop_
_entity.id
_entity.type
_entity.pdbx_description
1 polymer ?
#
loop_
_entity_poly.entity_id
_entity_poly.type
_entity_poly.pdbx_seq_one_letter_code
_entity_poly.pdbx_strand_id
1 'polypeptide(L)' 'MPFIVNSSPGAGLRFEPSATFPDAKAALGWAVGLERRGMRLIRIRDTVSGDTFDERGLRDEIKRVQNAT' A
#
# COMPACT_ATOMS: atom_id res chain seq x y z
N MET A 1 -8.54 4.96 8.66
CA MET A 1 -8.07 3.65 9.17
C MET A 1 -6.60 3.56 8.83
N PRO A 2 -5.70 3.19 9.77
CA PRO A 2 -4.27 3.20 9.49
C PRO A 2 -3.86 2.04 8.57
N PHE A 3 -2.89 2.30 7.68
CA PHE A 3 -2.34 1.31 6.75
C PHE A 3 -0.82 1.25 6.88
N ILE A 4 -0.25 0.05 6.87
CA ILE A 4 1.20 -0.16 6.82
C ILE A 4 1.60 -0.48 5.38
N VAL A 5 2.50 0.30 4.80
CA VAL A 5 3.08 0.04 3.49
C VAL A 5 4.47 -0.56 3.68
N ASN A 6 4.64 -1.78 3.20
CA ASN A 6 5.91 -2.48 3.09
C ASN A 6 6.33 -2.52 1.63
N SER A 7 7.63 -2.43 1.36
CA SER A 7 8.13 -2.66 0.00
C SER A 7 9.42 -3.43 0.00
N SER A 8 9.54 -4.35 -0.96
CA SER A 8 10.79 -5.01 -1.27
C SER A 8 11.19 -4.70 -2.73
N PRO A 9 12.45 -4.35 -2.96
CA PRO A 9 12.97 -4.03 -4.30
C PRO A 9 13.17 -5.27 -5.19
N GLY A 10 12.87 -6.48 -4.69
CA GLY A 10 13.16 -7.75 -5.36
C GLY A 10 14.48 -8.38 -4.87
N ALA A 11 14.84 -9.54 -5.42
CA ALA A 11 16.01 -10.30 -4.98
C ALA A 11 17.30 -9.47 -5.11
N GLY A 12 18.06 -9.35 -4.01
CA GLY A 12 19.40 -8.73 -4.00
C GLY A 12 19.46 -7.23 -3.69
N LEU A 13 18.35 -6.56 -3.35
CA LEU A 13 18.31 -5.11 -3.10
C LEU A 13 17.78 -4.79 -1.67
N ARG A 14 18.08 -3.58 -1.15
CA ARG A 14 17.77 -3.15 0.22
C ARG A 14 16.27 -2.85 0.42
N PHE A 15 15.68 -3.42 1.47
CA PHE A 15 14.32 -3.08 1.90
C PHE A 15 14.22 -1.61 2.27
N GLU A 16 13.18 -0.94 1.79
CA GLU A 16 12.77 0.36 2.35
C GLU A 16 12.05 0.11 3.69
N PRO A 17 12.23 0.99 4.69
CA PRO A 17 11.55 0.86 5.97
C PRO A 17 10.03 0.89 5.78
N SER A 18 9.34 0.07 6.57
CA SER A 18 7.89 0.08 6.66
C SER A 18 7.40 1.48 7.07
N ALA A 19 6.35 1.97 6.42
CA ALA A 19 5.74 3.26 6.75
C ALA A 19 4.25 3.09 7.07
N THR A 20 3.79 3.75 8.12
CA THR A 20 2.38 3.73 8.54
C THR A 20 1.71 5.03 8.12
N PHE A 21 0.54 4.92 7.48
CA PHE A 21 -0.25 6.05 6.99
C PHE A 21 -1.62 6.07 7.66
N PRO A 22 -2.24 7.26 7.83
CA PRO A 22 -3.49 7.41 8.57
C PRO A 22 -4.74 6.93 7.81
N ASP A 23 -4.65 6.85 6.48
CA ASP A 23 -5.74 6.48 5.59
C ASP A 23 -5.27 5.76 4.31
N ALA A 24 -6.24 5.15 3.61
CA ALA A 24 -6.00 4.35 2.42
C ALA A 24 -5.46 5.17 1.24
N LYS A 25 -5.87 6.44 1.10
CA LYS A 25 -5.42 7.32 0.01
C LYS A 25 -3.95 7.69 0.18
N ALA A 26 -3.54 8.05 1.40
CA ALA A 26 -2.16 8.37 1.74
C ALA A 26 -1.26 7.13 1.52
N ALA A 27 -1.70 5.96 1.97
CA ALA A 27 -0.99 4.70 1.74
C ALA A 27 -0.84 4.36 0.25
N LEU A 28 -1.91 4.52 -0.53
CA LEU A 28 -1.90 4.31 -1.98
C LEU A 28 -0.93 5.28 -2.68
N GLY A 29 -0.96 6.57 -2.31
CA GLY A 29 -0.05 7.57 -2.87
C GLY A 29 1.42 7.24 -2.61
N TRP A 30 1.73 6.77 -1.40
CA TRP A 30 3.07 6.31 -1.06
C TRP A 30 3.49 5.06 -1.85
N ALA A 31 2.61 4.08 -1.97
CA ALA A 31 2.84 2.87 -2.77
C ALA A 31 3.15 3.20 -4.24
N VAL A 32 2.36 4.08 -4.87
CA VAL A 32 2.63 4.56 -6.24
C VAL A 32 4.00 5.26 -6.33
N GLY A 33 4.38 6.04 -5.31
CA GLY A 33 5.70 6.65 -5.22
C GLY A 33 6.84 5.61 -5.19
N LEU A 34 6.65 4.52 -4.44
CA LEU A 34 7.60 3.41 -4.38
C LEU A 34 7.70 2.66 -5.73
N GLU A 35 6.59 2.40 -6.41
CA GLU A 35 6.61 1.77 -7.75
C GLU A 35 7.38 2.61 -8.76
N ARG A 36 7.17 3.93 -8.75
CA ARG A 36 7.90 4.87 -9.61
C ARG A 36 9.41 4.89 -9.33
N ARG A 37 9.82 4.57 -8.11
CA ARG A 37 11.24 4.40 -7.73
C ARG A 37 11.81 3.02 -8.08
N GLY A 38 11.02 2.14 -8.70
CA GLY A 38 11.46 0.82 -9.15
C GLY A 38 11.14 -0.32 -8.18
N MET A 39 10.40 -0.05 -7.10
CA MET A 39 9.97 -1.10 -6.16
C MET A 39 8.88 -1.97 -6.80
N ARG A 40 8.89 -3.27 -6.52
CA ARG A 40 7.99 -4.24 -7.18
C ARG A 40 7.14 -5.06 -6.22
N LEU A 41 7.63 -5.33 -5.00
CA LEU A 41 6.92 -6.13 -4.00
C LEU A 41 6.34 -5.21 -2.92
N ILE A 42 5.37 -4.38 -3.30
CA ILE A 42 4.70 -3.46 -2.38
C ILE A 42 3.47 -4.15 -1.79
N ARG A 43 3.37 -4.15 -0.47
CA ARG A 43 2.24 -4.71 0.28
C ARG A 43 1.69 -3.64 1.21
N ILE A 44 0.40 -3.41 1.13
CA ILE A 44 -0.31 -2.40 1.91
C ILE A 44 -1.28 -3.14 2.82
N ARG A 45 -1.06 -3.09 4.13
CA ARG A 45 -1.88 -3.81 5.10
C ARG A 45 -2.79 -2.85 5.86
N ASP A 46 -4.09 -3.13 5.88
CA ASP A 46 -5.01 -2.49 6.81
C ASP A 46 -4.74 -2.99 8.23
N THR A 47 -4.51 -2.06 9.16
CA THR A 47 -4.21 -2.39 10.55
C THR A 47 -5.43 -2.83 11.35
N VAL A 48 -6.64 -2.55 10.86
CA VAL A 48 -7.90 -2.88 11.52
C VAL A 48 -8.44 -4.23 11.05
N SER A 49 -8.64 -4.41 9.74
CA SER A 49 -9.15 -5.67 9.19
C SER A 49 -8.08 -6.75 9.08
N GLY A 50 -6.81 -6.34 8.99
CA GLY A 50 -5.69 -7.22 8.72
C GLY A 50 -5.49 -7.55 7.23
N ASP A 51 -6.38 -7.07 6.35
CA ASP A 51 -6.32 -7.33 4.92
C ASP A 51 -5.04 -6.75 4.31
N THR A 52 -4.50 -7.44 3.32
CA THR A 52 -3.31 -7.02 2.60
C THR A 52 -3.62 -6.85 1.13
N PHE A 53 -3.23 -5.70 0.59
CA PHE A 53 -3.47 -5.27 -0.77
C PHE A 53 -2.14 -5.02 -1.49
N ASP A 54 -2.16 -5.15 -2.81
CA ASP A 54 -1.22 -4.44 -3.68
C ASP A 54 -1.80 -3.05 -4.06
N GLU A 55 -1.08 -2.29 -4.88
CA GLU A 55 -1.52 -0.97 -5.35
C GLU A 55 -2.90 -1.04 -6.00
N ARG A 56 -3.07 -1.96 -6.95
CA ARG A 56 -4.30 -2.11 -7.73
C ARG A 56 -5.48 -2.54 -6.86
N GLY A 57 -5.27 -3.52 -5.99
CA GLY A 57 -6.27 -4.03 -5.07
C GLY A 57 -6.76 -2.96 -4.11
N LEU A 58 -5.85 -2.15 -3.53
CA LEU A 58 -6.24 -1.05 -2.65
C LEU A 58 -7.00 0.04 -3.43
N ARG A 59 -6.61 0.33 -4.67
CA ARG A 59 -7.31 1.28 -5.53
C ARG A 59 -8.74 0.83 -5.82
N ASP A 60 -8.94 -0.46 -6.09
CA ASP A 60 -10.27 -1.01 -6.36
C ASP A 60 -11.13 -1.09 -5.09
N GLU A 61 -10.52 -1.36 -3.93
CA GLU A 61 -11.19 -1.31 -2.63
C GLU A 61 -11.69 0.10 -2.30
N ILE A 62 -10.85 1.12 -2.49
CA ILE A 62 -11.23 2.53 -2.28
C ILE A 62 -12.44 2.90 -3.13
N LYS A 63 -12.48 2.48 -4.41
CA LYS A 63 -13.63 2.71 -5.29
C LYS A 63 -14.88 2.00 -4.79
N ARG A 64 -14.75 0.75 -4.33
CA ARG A 64 -15.88 -0.02 -3.78
C ARG A 64 -16.50 0.69 -2.58
N VAL A 65 -15.67 1.12 -1.61
CA VAL A 65 -16.14 1.80 -0.40
C VAL A 65 -16.77 3.16 -0.73
N GLN A 66 -16.17 3.93 -1.66
CA GLN A 66 -16.73 5.21 -2.09
C GLN A 66 -18.10 5.07 -2.78
N ASN A 67 -18.32 4.00 -3.54
CA ASN A 67 -19.59 3.76 -4.21
C ASN A 67 -20.67 3.15 -3.29
N ALA A 68 -20.26 2.61 -2.13
CA ALA A 68 -21.17 2.05 -1.13
C ALA A 68 -21.69 3.10 -0.13
N THR A 69 -21.24 4.36 -0.25
CA THR A 69 -21.61 5.50 0.59
C THR A 69 -22.41 6.50 -0.23
#